data_AF-A0A4Q9R8Z5-F1
#
_entry.id   AF-A0A4Q9R8Z5-F1
#
_cell.length_a   1.000
_cell.length_b   1.000
_cell.length_c   1.000
_cell.angle_alpha   90.00
_cell.angle_beta   90.00
_cell.angle_gamma   90.00
#
_symmetry.space_group_name_H-M   'P 1'
#
loop_
_entity.id
_entity.type
_entity.pdbx_description
1 polymer ?
#
loop_
_entity_poly.entity_id
_entity_poly.type
_entity_poly.pdbx_seq_one_letter_code
_entity_poly.pdbx_strand_id
1 'polypeptide(L)' 'MAAAHVGIPNRASLTANENADPAVRRDFERFFNRLVPQDVDGFEHCDEGPDDLPAHFKASLLGVQLQLPIHDGQLA' A
#
# COMPACT_ATOMS: atom_id res chain seq x y z
N MET A 1 19.79 -18.16 6.48
CA MET A 1 18.61 -17.43 5.96
C MET A 1 18.62 -16.04 6.58
N ALA A 2 18.69 -15.00 5.77
CA ALA A 2 18.63 -13.60 6.21
C ALA A 2 17.29 -12.99 5.74
N ALA A 3 16.95 -11.79 6.21
CA ALA A 3 15.79 -11.05 5.74
C ALA A 3 16.20 -9.64 5.29
N ALA A 4 15.69 -9.21 4.15
CA ALA A 4 15.76 -7.82 3.72
C ALA A 4 14.53 -7.07 4.22
N HIS A 5 14.75 -5.89 4.81
CA HIS A 5 13.68 -4.99 5.23
C HIS A 5 13.60 -3.81 4.27
N VAL A 6 12.42 -3.57 3.70
CA VAL A 6 12.17 -2.44 2.80
C VAL A 6 11.01 -1.65 3.37
N GLY A 7 11.21 -0.34 3.59
CA GLY A 7 10.21 0.56 4.18
C GLY A 7 10.08 1.89 3.43
N ILE A 8 8.91 2.52 3.52
CA ILE A 8 8.57 3.80 2.89
C ILE A 8 7.82 4.74 3.86
N PRO A 9 7.62 6.03 3.54
CA PRO A 9 6.83 6.96 4.36
C PRO A 9 5.36 6.54 4.54
N ASN A 10 4.73 7.01 5.61
CA ASN A 10 3.41 6.60 6.12
C ASN A 10 2.17 6.96 5.28
N ARG A 11 2.34 7.65 4.14
CA ARG A 11 1.25 8.03 3.22
C ARG A 11 1.23 7.21 1.93
N ALA A 12 2.08 6.19 1.86
CA ALA A 12 2.12 5.22 0.78
C ALA A 12 2.12 3.80 1.37
N SER A 13 1.96 2.80 0.52
CA SER A 13 1.96 1.40 0.95
C SER A 13 2.90 0.56 0.11
N LEU A 14 3.43 -0.51 0.70
CA LEU A 14 4.32 -1.44 0.02
C LEU A 14 3.72 -2.85 0.05
N THR A 15 3.47 -3.42 -1.12
CA THR A 15 2.93 -4.78 -1.27
C THR A 15 3.73 -5.55 -2.33
N ALA A 16 3.82 -6.87 -2.16
CA ALA A 16 4.38 -7.78 -3.17
C ALA A 16 3.23 -8.52 -3.86
N ASN A 17 3.18 -8.50 -5.19
CA ASN A 17 2.12 -9.14 -5.96
C ASN A 17 2.59 -9.54 -7.36
N GLU A 18 1.70 -10.13 -8.15
CA GLU A 18 1.94 -10.51 -9.54
C GLU A 18 2.18 -9.28 -10.42
N ASN A 19 3.23 -9.35 -11.25
CA ASN A 19 3.55 -8.32 -12.25
C ASN A 19 3.41 -8.84 -13.70
N ALA A 20 2.81 -10.01 -13.91
CA ALA A 20 2.64 -10.61 -15.23
C ALA A 20 1.40 -10.06 -15.96
N ASP A 21 0.27 -9.90 -15.27
CA ASP A 21 -0.94 -9.29 -15.83
C ASP A 21 -1.09 -7.82 -15.37
N PRO A 22 -1.01 -6.84 -16.29
CA PRO A 22 -1.27 -5.44 -15.98
C PRO A 22 -2.67 -5.16 -15.39
N ALA A 23 -3.65 -6.05 -15.57
CA ALA A 23 -4.97 -5.95 -14.96
C ALA A 23 -4.92 -6.01 -13.43
N VAL A 24 -4.04 -6.83 -12.85
CA VAL A 24 -3.89 -6.96 -11.39
C VAL A 24 -3.64 -5.60 -10.75
N ARG A 25 -2.73 -4.80 -11.33
CA ARG A 25 -2.43 -3.45 -10.83
C ARG A 25 -3.67 -2.53 -10.88
N ARG A 26 -4.43 -2.56 -11.96
CA ARG A 26 -5.64 -1.74 -12.13
C ARG A 26 -6.76 -2.18 -11.20
N ASP A 27 -6.90 -3.49 -10.98
CA ASP A 27 -7.95 -4.03 -10.13
C ASP A 27 -7.63 -3.81 -8.64
N PHE A 28 -6.36 -3.84 -8.24
CA PHE A 28 -5.93 -3.38 -6.91
C PHE A 28 -6.32 -1.92 -6.68
N GLU A 29 -5.99 -1.04 -7.63
CA GLU A 29 -6.37 0.37 -7.56
C GLU A 29 -7.90 0.55 -7.41
N ARG A 30 -8.68 -0.13 -8.28
CA ARG A 30 -10.15 -0.10 -8.22
C ARG A 30 -10.70 -0.63 -6.90
N PHE A 31 -10.14 -1.73 -6.40
CA PHE A 31 -10.56 -2.36 -5.15
C PHE A 31 -10.33 -1.41 -3.98
N PHE A 32 -9.13 -0.84 -3.84
CA PHE A 32 -8.83 0.06 -2.72
C PHE A 32 -9.54 1.40 -2.82
N ASN A 33 -9.81 1.92 -4.02
CA ASN A 33 -10.65 3.11 -4.18
C ASN A 33 -12.11 2.84 -3.82
N ARG A 34 -12.59 1.59 -3.94
CA ARG A 34 -13.93 1.21 -3.47
C ARG A 34 -13.97 0.92 -1.96
N LEU A 35 -12.92 0.30 -1.43
CA LEU A 35 -12.81 -0.05 0.00
C LEU A 35 -12.61 1.19 0.86
N VAL A 36 -11.79 2.13 0.38
CA VAL A 36 -11.45 3.39 1.05
C VAL A 36 -11.72 4.53 0.06
N PRO A 37 -13.00 4.93 -0.09
CA PRO A 37 -13.38 6.00 -1.01
C PRO A 37 -12.88 7.37 -0.52
N GLN A 38 -12.67 8.28 -1.47
CA GLN A 38 -12.46 9.70 -1.21
C GLN A 38 -13.80 10.39 -0.91
N ASP A 39 -13.74 11.60 -0.34
CA ASP A 39 -14.90 12.48 -0.14
C ASP A 39 -16.04 11.85 0.69
N VAL A 40 -15.68 11.05 1.70
CA VAL A 40 -16.66 10.50 2.65
C VAL A 40 -16.89 11.51 3.76
N ASP A 41 -18.15 11.94 3.92
CA ASP A 41 -18.56 12.80 5.01
C ASP A 41 -18.40 12.12 6.39
N GLY A 42 -18.18 12.93 7.43
CA GLY A 42 -18.14 12.47 8.81
C GLY A 42 -16.73 12.19 9.36
N PHE A 43 -15.68 12.52 8.61
CA PHE A 43 -14.30 12.52 9.09
C PHE A 43 -13.74 13.94 9.18
N GLU A 44 -12.85 14.17 10.15
CA GLU A 44 -12.32 15.50 10.47
C GLU A 44 -11.01 15.85 9.73
N HIS A 45 -10.26 14.84 9.29
CA HIS A 45 -8.92 15.03 8.71
C HIS A 45 -9.01 15.28 7.20
N CYS A 46 -8.65 16.48 6.76
CA CYS A 46 -8.61 16.85 5.33
C CYS A 46 -7.58 17.96 5.02
N ASP A 47 -6.53 18.07 5.82
CA ASP A 47 -5.60 19.20 5.80
C ASP A 47 -4.80 19.28 4.48
N GLU A 48 -4.53 18.14 3.83
CA GLU A 48 -3.74 18.07 2.58
C GLU A 48 -4.60 17.79 1.32
N GLY A 49 -5.92 17.71 1.45
CA GLY A 49 -6.85 17.49 0.34
C GLY A 49 -7.77 16.26 0.51
N PRO A 50 -8.63 15.98 -0.47
CA PRO A 50 -9.66 14.93 -0.39
C PRO A 50 -9.11 13.50 -0.34
N ASP A 51 -7.85 13.30 -0.76
CA ASP A 51 -7.17 12.01 -0.76
C ASP A 51 -6.28 11.76 0.47
N ASP A 52 -6.09 12.78 1.32
CA ASP A 52 -5.23 12.75 2.51
C ASP A 52 -5.63 11.63 3.49
N LEU A 53 -6.84 11.69 4.04
CA LEU A 53 -7.34 10.66 4.95
C LEU A 53 -7.44 9.27 4.29
N PRO A 54 -7.97 9.12 3.06
CA PRO A 54 -7.94 7.84 2.36
C PRO A 54 -6.55 7.24 2.21
N ALA A 55 -5.51 8.05 1.96
CA ALA A 55 -4.13 7.57 1.87
C ALA A 55 -3.64 7.01 3.21
N HIS A 56 -3.97 7.67 4.33
CA HIS A 56 -3.67 7.17 5.67
C HIS A 56 -4.35 5.82 5.98
N PHE A 57 -5.63 5.68 5.64
CA PHE A 57 -6.35 4.41 5.81
C PHE A 57 -5.76 3.30 4.95
N LYS A 58 -5.46 3.57 3.67
CA LYS A 58 -4.82 2.59 2.77
C LYS A 58 -3.44 2.18 3.28
N ALA A 59 -2.62 3.12 3.73
CA ALA A 59 -1.31 2.83 4.34
C ALA A 59 -1.40 1.97 5.61
N SER A 60 -2.41 2.23 6.45
CA SER A 60 -2.64 1.44 7.67
C SER A 60 -3.10 0.01 7.37
N LEU A 61 -3.90 -0.18 6.31
CA LEU A 61 -4.40 -1.50 5.89
C LEU A 61 -3.33 -2.33 5.19
N LEU A 62 -2.55 -1.72 4.30
CA LEU A 62 -1.58 -2.40 3.45
C LEU A 62 -0.19 -2.54 4.09
N GLY A 63 0.13 -1.66 5.03
CA GLY A 63 1.45 -1.55 5.62
C GLY A 63 2.44 -0.76 4.75
N VAL A 64 3.48 -0.27 5.41
CA VAL A 64 4.53 0.60 4.84
C VAL A 64 5.87 -0.12 4.71
N GLN A 65 5.90 -1.43 4.96
CA GLN A 65 7.13 -2.21 5.00
C GLN A 65 6.92 -3.66 4.57
N LEU A 66 7.97 -4.27 4.01
CA LEU A 66 8.05 -5.70 3.72
C LEU A 66 9.29 -6.32 4.37
N GLN A 67 9.15 -7.55 4.83
CA GLN A 67 10.27 -8.43 5.19
C GLN A 67 10.36 -9.54 4.15
N LEU A 68 11.46 -9.56 3.41
CA LEU A 68 11.67 -10.45 2.28
C LEU A 68 12.79 -11.45 2.59
N PRO A 69 12.59 -12.76 2.38
CA PRO A 69 13.59 -13.77 2.67
C PRO A 69 14.78 -13.69 1.70
N ILE A 70 15.99 -13.83 2.23
CA ILE A 70 17.24 -13.91 1.48
C ILE A 70 17.89 -15.28 1.70
N HIS A 71 18.14 -15.98 0.61
CA HIS A 71 18.82 -17.27 0.54
C HIS A 71 20.04 -17.17 -0.38
N ASP A 72 21.22 -17.60 0.09
CA ASP A 72 22.49 -17.54 -0.66
C ASP A 72 22.79 -16.19 -1.33
N GLY A 73 22.44 -15.09 -0.66
CA GLY A 73 22.67 -13.73 -1.16
C GLY A 73 21.65 -13.24 -2.20
N GLN A 74 20.60 -14.01 -2.48
CA GLN A 74 19.53 -13.66 -3.41
C GLN A 74 18.18 -13.61 -2.71
N LEU A 75 17.23 -12.86 -3.28
CA LEU A 75 15.82 -12.94 -2.88
C LEU A 75 15.34 -14.38 -3.15
N ALA A 76 14.77 -15.00 -2.12
CA ALA A 76 14.35 -16.41 -2.17
C ALA A 76 13.06 -16.61 -2.97
#